data_AF-A0AAX0IU67-F1
#
_entry.id   AF-A0AAX0IU67-F1
#
_cell.length_a   1.000
_cell.length_b   1.000
_cell.length_c   1.000
_cell.angle_alpha   90.00
_cell.angle_beta   90.00
_cell.angle_gamma   90.00
#
_symmetry.space_group_name_H-M   'P 1'
#
loop_
_entity.id
_entity.type
_entity.pdbx_description
1 polymer ?
#
loop_
_entity_poly.entity_id
_entity_poly.type
_entity_poly.pdbx_seq_one_letter_code
_entity_poly.pdbx_strand_id
1 'polypeptide(L)'
;MKRNTVSFFRLSLVIIGYLIYNVLFYLYPSGEFPSFAWLFVIVSWALIAFGNLFLLIDPIRLMVGFKEDENIRNSSFIQLVLVIVSYFIQSADLIKGKLKFIDFMNHFSETFALSLILTLIFIIAVYQKLWLHREDNNDAKYHFVFGLFLIIITNILLVSTAFSSISAPSLFNSGKNYPQEFKDFGLNGTVKVKNKKHAFELRGYEVSLEYTEQFSDGYSYSKNYTISEEAGDQYELAISNENVQKIKELLKTDKERERLDKVKYEEFNFLLTLYKAKLNKLKVSYTIADTINTAFKVELVKESRVDFYPTDGYEFTAFLIAESLRNVEKGDQDAAGFYNIDVKQAMKNDQIYANIDLIFYSELTSKAQKAGLSNLEYFKEVLEALPRGSFWDGVYQFKGSAEVNGKTRDVISTFVVENGLGYFEEDELK
;
A
#
# COMPACT_ATOMS: atom_id res chain seq x y z
N MET A 1 -5.33 62.30 -15.56
CA MET A 1 -4.79 61.02 -15.04
C MET A 1 -5.73 59.91 -15.49
N LYS A 2 -5.28 58.95 -16.32
CA LYS A 2 -6.12 57.80 -16.70
C LYS A 2 -6.46 57.01 -15.44
N ARG A 3 -7.75 56.80 -15.20
CA ARG A 3 -8.35 56.13 -14.04
C ARG A 3 -7.63 54.78 -13.84
N ASN A 4 -6.84 54.65 -12.78
CA ASN A 4 -6.18 53.40 -12.39
C ASN A 4 -7.26 52.42 -11.88
N THR A 5 -7.98 51.80 -12.81
CA THR A 5 -9.05 50.86 -12.50
C THR A 5 -8.46 49.49 -12.21
N VAL A 6 -8.73 48.99 -11.00
CA VAL A 6 -8.57 47.58 -10.63
C VAL A 6 -9.29 46.72 -11.68
N SER A 7 -8.53 45.91 -12.42
CA SER A 7 -9.05 45.03 -13.45
C SER A 7 -9.37 43.67 -12.82
N PHE A 8 -10.65 43.39 -12.62
CA PHE A 8 -11.11 42.11 -12.08
C PHE A 8 -10.69 40.91 -12.93
N PHE A 9 -10.54 41.12 -14.25
CA PHE A 9 -9.99 40.10 -15.14
C PHE A 9 -8.57 39.70 -14.72
N ARG A 10 -7.70 40.67 -14.41
CA ARG A 10 -6.32 40.41 -13.97
C ARG A 10 -6.26 39.69 -12.62
N LEU A 11 -7.12 40.09 -11.69
CA LEU A 11 -7.26 39.45 -10.38
C LEU A 11 -7.75 38.00 -10.46
N SER A 12 -8.51 37.66 -11.51
CA SER A 12 -9.07 36.32 -11.69
C SER A 12 -8.10 35.33 -12.36
N LEU A 13 -6.98 35.79 -12.91
CA LEU A 13 -6.04 34.94 -13.67
C LEU A 13 -5.45 33.80 -12.82
N VAL A 14 -5.09 34.07 -11.56
CA VAL A 14 -4.55 33.03 -10.66
C VAL A 14 -5.60 31.97 -10.38
N ILE A 15 -6.84 32.38 -10.10
CA ILE A 15 -7.96 31.47 -9.82
C ILE A 15 -8.27 30.60 -11.04
N ILE A 16 -8.36 31.20 -12.24
CA ILE A 16 -8.59 30.47 -13.50
C ILE A 16 -7.42 29.52 -13.81
N GLY A 17 -6.19 29.97 -13.60
CA GLY A 17 -4.99 29.16 -13.78
C GLY A 17 -5.01 27.93 -12.89
N TYR A 18 -5.31 28.09 -11.59
CA TYR A 18 -5.45 26.98 -10.66
C TYR A 18 -6.64 26.07 -10.98
N LEU A 19 -7.75 26.61 -11.49
CA LEU A 19 -8.89 25.79 -11.93
C LEU A 19 -8.47 24.85 -13.07
N ILE A 20 -7.84 25.39 -14.11
CA ILE A 20 -7.38 24.59 -15.26
C ILE A 20 -6.31 23.59 -14.80
N TYR A 21 -5.34 24.03 -14.00
CA TYR A 21 -4.27 23.19 -13.49
C TYR A 21 -4.82 21.99 -12.69
N ASN A 22 -5.73 22.23 -11.75
CA ASN A 22 -6.32 21.16 -10.95
C ASN A 22 -7.25 20.24 -11.75
N VAL A 23 -8.00 20.76 -12.73
CA VAL A 23 -8.81 19.91 -13.63
C VAL A 23 -7.92 19.00 -14.47
N LEU A 24 -6.79 19.49 -14.96
CA LEU A 24 -5.83 18.66 -15.70
C LEU A 24 -5.21 17.56 -14.84
N PHE A 25 -4.81 17.88 -13.61
CA PHE A 25 -4.27 16.89 -12.68
C PHE A 25 -5.33 15.88 -12.21
N TYR A 26 -6.59 16.30 -12.12
CA TYR A 26 -7.71 15.38 -11.85
C TYR A 26 -7.95 14.41 -13.01
N LEU A 27 -7.86 14.89 -14.27
CA LEU A 27 -8.06 14.05 -15.46
C LEU A 27 -6.86 13.14 -15.77
N TYR A 28 -5.64 13.53 -15.38
CA TYR A 28 -4.40 12.82 -15.68
C TYR A 28 -3.50 12.71 -14.44
N PRO A 29 -3.87 11.89 -13.44
CA PRO A 29 -3.19 11.81 -12.14
C PRO A 29 -1.76 11.24 -12.21
N SER A 30 -1.45 10.42 -13.23
CA SER A 30 -0.09 9.92 -13.47
C SER A 30 0.92 11.00 -13.87
N GLY A 31 0.44 12.21 -14.23
CA GLY A 31 1.28 13.28 -14.77
C GLY A 31 1.71 13.06 -16.22
N GLU A 32 1.25 11.98 -16.87
CA GLU A 32 1.43 11.73 -18.29
C GLU A 32 0.30 12.39 -19.08
N PHE A 33 0.58 13.61 -19.56
CA PHE A 33 -0.40 14.37 -20.34
C PHE A 33 -0.33 13.97 -21.82
N PRO A 34 -1.45 13.66 -22.48
CA PRO A 34 -1.48 13.52 -23.94
C PRO A 34 -1.04 14.82 -24.60
N SER A 35 -0.51 14.74 -25.83
CA SER A 35 0.15 15.87 -26.50
C SER A 35 -0.71 17.15 -26.59
N PHE A 36 -2.04 17.03 -26.63
CA PHE A 36 -2.94 18.19 -26.63
C PHE A 36 -3.16 18.81 -25.23
N ALA A 37 -3.06 18.02 -24.16
CA ALA A 37 -3.25 18.47 -22.78
C ALA A 37 -2.08 19.34 -22.29
N TRP A 38 -0.88 19.14 -22.84
CA TRP A 38 0.31 19.97 -22.56
C TRP A 38 0.09 21.46 -22.84
N LEU A 39 -0.70 21.80 -23.88
CA LEU A 39 -1.04 23.19 -24.18
C LEU A 39 -1.80 23.83 -23.01
N PHE A 40 -2.74 23.10 -22.40
CA PHE A 40 -3.50 23.58 -21.25
C PHE A 40 -2.65 23.67 -19.98
N VAL A 41 -1.67 22.77 -19.79
CA VAL A 41 -0.69 22.87 -18.70
C VAL A 41 0.11 24.17 -18.82
N ILE A 42 0.68 24.44 -20.00
CA ILE A 42 1.46 25.65 -20.26
C ILE A 42 0.60 26.91 -20.05
N VAL A 43 -0.64 26.92 -20.55
CA VAL A 43 -1.59 28.02 -20.35
C VAL A 43 -1.87 28.22 -18.85
N SER A 44 -2.09 27.15 -18.10
CA SER A 44 -2.35 27.23 -16.65
C SER A 44 -1.17 27.87 -15.90
N TRP A 45 0.07 27.49 -16.21
CA TRP A 45 1.27 28.06 -15.62
C TRP A 45 1.46 29.53 -15.98
N ALA A 46 1.21 29.89 -17.24
CA ALA A 46 1.26 31.28 -17.66
C ALA A 46 0.22 32.13 -16.90
N LEU A 47 -1.02 31.64 -16.77
CA LEU A 47 -2.08 32.33 -16.02
C LEU A 47 -1.73 32.52 -14.54
N ILE A 48 -1.16 31.51 -13.89
CA ILE A 48 -0.69 31.59 -12.49
C ILE A 48 0.46 32.61 -12.38
N ALA A 49 1.47 32.52 -13.25
CA ALA A 49 2.64 33.39 -13.19
C ALA A 49 2.27 34.88 -13.45
N PHE A 50 1.56 35.16 -14.54
CA PHE A 50 1.11 36.52 -14.85
C PHE A 50 0.08 37.04 -13.85
N GLY A 51 -0.81 36.17 -13.36
CA GLY A 51 -1.77 36.51 -12.32
C GLY A 51 -1.08 36.98 -11.04
N ASN A 52 -0.08 36.23 -10.53
CA ASN A 52 0.67 36.62 -9.34
C ASN A 52 1.41 37.96 -9.52
N LEU A 53 1.94 38.22 -10.72
CA LEU A 53 2.56 39.51 -11.05
C LEU A 53 1.56 40.66 -10.90
N PHE A 54 0.32 40.50 -11.39
CA PHE A 54 -0.72 41.52 -11.23
C PHE A 54 -1.21 41.65 -9.78
N LEU A 55 -1.36 40.54 -9.07
CA LEU A 55 -1.70 40.54 -7.65
C LEU A 55 -0.67 41.31 -6.81
N LEU A 56 0.60 41.33 -7.21
CA LEU A 56 1.63 42.12 -6.55
C LEU A 56 1.58 43.61 -6.95
N ILE A 57 1.49 43.89 -8.24
CA ILE A 57 1.61 45.26 -8.78
C ILE A 57 0.40 46.12 -8.45
N ASP A 58 -0.80 45.57 -8.56
CA ASP A 58 -2.04 46.36 -8.45
C ASP A 58 -2.24 46.96 -7.04
N PRO A 59 -2.04 46.22 -5.93
CA PRO A 59 -2.09 46.79 -4.58
C PRO A 59 -1.00 47.85 -4.35
N ILE A 60 0.23 47.63 -4.84
CA ILE A 60 1.32 48.63 -4.71
C ILE A 60 0.93 49.94 -5.42
N ARG A 61 0.37 49.84 -6.63
CA ARG A 61 -0.09 51.03 -7.39
C ARG A 61 -1.22 51.77 -6.67
N LEU A 62 -2.17 51.05 -6.07
CA LEU A 62 -3.23 51.66 -5.28
C LEU A 62 -2.67 52.33 -4.01
N MET A 63 -1.77 51.67 -3.31
CA MET A 63 -1.14 52.17 -2.10
C MET A 63 -0.35 53.48 -2.36
N VAL A 64 0.38 53.56 -3.48
CA VAL A 64 1.13 54.76 -3.87
C VAL A 64 0.20 55.84 -4.44
N GLY A 65 -0.75 55.45 -5.29
CA GLY A 65 -1.65 56.38 -5.98
C GLY A 65 -2.71 57.03 -5.09
N PHE A 66 -3.07 56.38 -3.99
CA PHE A 66 -4.06 56.86 -3.01
C PHE A 66 -3.46 56.93 -1.60
N LYS A 67 -2.22 57.43 -1.50
CA LYS A 67 -1.47 57.51 -0.23
C LYS A 67 -2.21 58.26 0.88
N GLU A 68 -3.03 59.25 0.51
CA GLU A 68 -3.82 60.09 1.41
C GLU A 68 -5.17 59.45 1.82
N ASP A 69 -5.66 58.45 1.07
CA ASP A 69 -6.87 57.70 1.45
C ASP A 69 -6.46 56.53 2.36
N GLU A 70 -6.66 56.70 3.65
CA GLU A 70 -6.28 55.71 4.67
C GLU A 70 -6.96 54.35 4.43
N ASN A 71 -8.19 54.32 3.94
CA ASN A 71 -8.93 53.07 3.70
C ASN A 71 -8.35 52.31 2.51
N ILE A 72 -8.03 52.99 1.41
CA ILE A 72 -7.40 52.36 0.24
C ILE A 72 -5.97 51.94 0.57
N ARG A 73 -5.21 52.76 1.30
CA ARG A 73 -3.84 52.46 1.71
C ARG A 73 -3.78 51.22 2.61
N ASN A 74 -4.58 51.17 3.68
CA ASN A 74 -4.56 50.07 4.64
C ASN A 74 -5.08 48.77 4.01
N SER A 75 -6.14 48.83 3.22
CA SER A 75 -6.64 47.64 2.50
C SER A 75 -5.63 47.12 1.48
N SER A 76 -4.93 48.01 0.75
CA SER A 76 -3.87 47.62 -0.19
C SER A 76 -2.68 46.98 0.52
N PHE A 77 -2.32 47.45 1.71
CA PHE A 77 -1.27 46.85 2.52
C PHE A 77 -1.66 45.43 2.99
N ILE A 78 -2.88 45.24 3.51
CA ILE A 78 -3.38 43.92 3.91
C ILE A 78 -3.40 42.97 2.72
N GLN A 79 -3.88 43.44 1.56
CA GLN A 79 -3.91 42.67 0.33
C GLN A 79 -2.50 42.23 -0.10
N LEU A 80 -1.51 43.12 -0.01
CA LEU A 80 -0.12 42.81 -0.34
C LEU A 80 0.46 41.70 0.58
N VAL A 81 0.17 41.76 1.87
CA VAL A 81 0.58 40.69 2.83
C VAL A 81 -0.02 39.35 2.43
N LEU A 82 -1.33 39.31 2.13
CA LEU A 82 -2.00 38.09 1.68
C LEU A 82 -1.41 37.55 0.38
N VAL A 83 -1.05 38.43 -0.56
CA VAL A 83 -0.39 38.03 -1.83
C VAL A 83 0.96 37.38 -1.56
N ILE A 84 1.77 37.93 -0.66
CA ILE A 84 3.06 37.35 -0.27
C ILE A 84 2.87 35.96 0.35
N VAL A 85 1.95 35.82 1.31
CA VAL A 85 1.63 34.51 1.94
C VAL A 85 1.15 33.51 0.88
N SER A 86 0.28 33.94 -0.03
CA SER A 86 -0.22 33.08 -1.11
C SER A 86 0.92 32.60 -2.00
N TYR A 87 1.89 33.44 -2.32
CA TYR A 87 3.03 33.08 -3.15
C TYR A 87 3.93 32.03 -2.49
N PHE A 88 4.14 32.12 -1.17
CA PHE A 88 4.88 31.09 -0.43
C PHE A 88 4.18 29.74 -0.45
N ILE A 89 2.85 29.72 -0.31
CA ILE A 89 2.06 28.48 -0.40
C ILE A 89 2.15 27.89 -1.81
N GLN A 90 2.00 28.72 -2.86
CA GLN A 90 2.08 28.28 -4.26
C GLN A 90 3.45 27.69 -4.63
N SER A 91 4.53 28.18 -4.03
CA SER A 91 5.92 27.79 -4.32
C SER A 91 6.49 26.72 -3.39
N ALA A 92 5.68 26.12 -2.51
CA ALA A 92 6.14 25.15 -1.50
C ALA A 92 6.89 23.95 -2.11
N ASP A 93 6.46 23.44 -3.26
CA ASP A 93 7.13 22.34 -3.96
C ASP A 93 8.37 22.75 -4.76
N LEU A 94 8.38 23.98 -5.28
CA LEU A 94 9.55 24.56 -5.93
C LEU A 94 10.72 24.68 -4.95
N ILE A 95 10.43 25.04 -3.70
CA ILE A 95 11.43 25.10 -2.62
C ILE A 95 11.98 23.70 -2.28
N LYS A 96 11.21 22.64 -2.52
CA LYS A 96 11.63 21.24 -2.34
C LYS A 96 12.29 20.63 -3.58
N GLY A 97 12.61 21.44 -4.60
CA GLY A 97 13.30 21.00 -5.83
C GLY A 97 12.40 20.37 -6.88
N LYS A 98 11.06 20.42 -6.73
CA LYS A 98 10.11 19.93 -7.72
C LYS A 98 9.63 21.08 -8.60
N LEU A 99 9.79 20.98 -9.93
CA LEU A 99 9.33 21.99 -10.90
C LEU A 99 7.82 21.92 -11.17
N LYS A 100 7.00 21.97 -10.11
CA LYS A 100 5.54 21.95 -10.18
C LYS A 100 4.96 22.90 -9.13
N PHE A 101 3.82 23.52 -9.43
CA PHE A 101 3.01 24.24 -8.44
C PHE A 101 2.26 23.23 -7.57
N ILE A 102 1.91 23.63 -6.35
CA ILE A 102 1.06 22.79 -5.50
C ILE A 102 -0.25 22.46 -6.24
N ASP A 103 -0.67 21.22 -6.16
CA ASP A 103 -1.93 20.75 -6.73
C ASP A 103 -2.82 20.17 -5.63
N PHE A 104 -4.11 20.12 -5.91
CA PHE A 104 -5.11 19.66 -4.97
C PHE A 104 -4.93 18.17 -4.59
N MET A 105 -4.39 17.33 -5.48
CA MET A 105 -4.23 15.88 -5.24
C MET A 105 -3.12 15.60 -4.22
N ASN A 106 -2.02 16.34 -4.30
CA ASN A 106 -0.83 16.14 -3.45
C ASN A 106 -0.80 17.08 -2.23
N HIS A 107 -1.49 18.23 -2.31
CA HIS A 107 -1.40 19.31 -1.33
C HIS A 107 -2.78 19.89 -1.01
N PHE A 108 -3.71 19.02 -0.58
CA PHE A 108 -5.09 19.40 -0.30
C PHE A 108 -5.19 20.59 0.67
N SER A 109 -4.55 20.48 1.84
CA SER A 109 -4.67 21.45 2.92
C SER A 109 -4.12 22.82 2.48
N GLU A 110 -3.00 22.79 1.78
CA GLU A 110 -2.33 23.97 1.24
C GLU A 110 -3.15 24.60 0.10
N THR A 111 -3.75 23.79 -0.78
CA THR A 111 -4.60 24.27 -1.88
C THR A 111 -5.92 24.85 -1.36
N PHE A 112 -6.48 24.27 -0.30
CA PHE A 112 -7.64 24.82 0.40
C PHE A 112 -7.33 26.16 1.07
N ALA A 113 -6.23 26.23 1.81
CA ALA A 113 -5.77 27.49 2.41
C ALA A 113 -5.50 28.57 1.34
N LEU A 114 -4.87 28.18 0.23
CA LEU A 114 -4.62 29.07 -0.91
C LEU A 114 -5.93 29.60 -1.51
N SER A 115 -6.95 28.75 -1.69
CA SER A 115 -8.28 29.15 -2.19
C SER A 115 -8.94 30.20 -1.28
N LEU A 116 -8.87 30.02 0.04
CA LEU A 116 -9.39 30.99 1.01
C LEU A 116 -8.63 32.32 0.95
N ILE A 117 -7.30 32.29 0.86
CA ILE A 117 -6.47 33.50 0.78
C ILE A 117 -6.76 34.28 -0.52
N LEU A 118 -6.83 33.59 -1.66
CA LEU A 118 -7.17 34.21 -2.95
C LEU A 118 -8.58 34.82 -2.93
N THR A 119 -9.52 34.16 -2.23
CA THR A 119 -10.87 34.68 -2.00
C THR A 119 -10.83 36.00 -1.20
N LEU A 120 -10.05 36.06 -0.13
CA LEU A 120 -9.90 37.28 0.68
C LEU A 120 -9.24 38.43 -0.11
N ILE A 121 -8.19 38.13 -0.89
CA ILE A 121 -7.52 39.10 -1.78
C ILE A 121 -8.54 39.71 -2.75
N PHE A 122 -9.42 38.88 -3.30
CA PHE A 122 -10.45 39.33 -4.24
C PHE A 122 -11.52 40.19 -3.56
N ILE A 123 -11.99 39.82 -2.37
CA ILE A 123 -12.94 40.62 -1.57
C ILE A 123 -12.37 42.02 -1.27
N ILE A 124 -11.08 42.10 -0.92
CA ILE A 124 -10.41 43.38 -0.67
C ILE A 124 -10.36 44.23 -1.96
N ALA A 125 -10.05 43.61 -3.11
CA ALA A 125 -10.05 44.30 -4.40
C ALA A 125 -11.44 44.85 -4.78
N VAL A 126 -12.50 44.10 -4.49
CA VAL A 126 -13.89 44.56 -4.65
C VAL A 126 -14.15 45.78 -3.78
N TYR A 127 -13.82 45.69 -2.49
CA TYR A 127 -14.01 46.78 -1.54
C TYR A 127 -13.34 48.06 -2.02
N GLN A 128 -12.07 47.98 -2.43
CA GLN A 128 -11.31 49.12 -2.96
C GLN A 128 -11.99 49.72 -4.20
N LYS A 129 -12.46 48.87 -5.13
CA LYS A 129 -13.09 49.36 -6.37
C LYS A 129 -14.44 50.03 -6.10
N LEU A 130 -15.27 49.48 -5.20
CA LEU A 130 -16.54 50.09 -4.78
C LEU A 130 -16.31 51.41 -4.06
N TRP A 131 -15.29 51.49 -3.21
CA TRP A 131 -14.92 52.72 -2.52
C TRP A 131 -14.51 53.83 -3.49
N LEU A 132 -13.72 53.48 -4.52
CA LEU A 132 -13.23 54.43 -5.54
C LEU A 132 -14.29 54.85 -6.58
N HIS A 133 -15.37 54.08 -6.77
CA HIS A 133 -16.40 54.33 -7.80
C HIS A 133 -17.81 54.53 -7.21
N ARG A 134 -17.90 55.14 -6.01
CA ARG A 134 -19.16 55.36 -5.29
C ARG A 134 -20.29 56.03 -6.09
N GLU A 135 -19.97 56.74 -7.19
CA GLU A 135 -20.93 57.55 -7.94
C GLU A 135 -21.34 56.97 -9.33
N ASP A 136 -20.78 55.84 -9.81
CA ASP A 136 -20.99 55.37 -11.20
C ASP A 136 -21.31 53.85 -11.26
N ASN A 137 -22.55 53.49 -11.62
CA ASN A 137 -23.24 52.43 -10.87
C ASN A 137 -23.74 51.19 -11.65
N ASN A 138 -23.15 50.81 -12.78
CA ASN A 138 -23.54 49.56 -13.49
C ASN A 138 -22.38 48.60 -13.80
N ASP A 139 -21.24 49.07 -14.32
CA ASP A 139 -20.13 48.18 -14.73
C ASP A 139 -19.43 47.50 -13.54
N ALA A 140 -19.28 48.22 -12.41
CA ALA A 140 -18.74 47.67 -11.18
C ALA A 140 -19.60 46.53 -10.59
N LYS A 141 -20.92 46.55 -10.81
CA LYS A 141 -21.86 45.52 -10.33
C LYS A 141 -21.69 44.20 -11.09
N TYR A 142 -21.55 44.23 -12.41
CA TYR A 142 -21.38 43.01 -13.22
C TYR A 142 -20.06 42.29 -12.89
N HIS A 143 -18.97 43.04 -12.73
CA HIS A 143 -17.70 42.44 -12.34
C HIS A 143 -17.68 41.92 -10.90
N PHE A 144 -18.41 42.56 -9.99
CA PHE A 144 -18.62 42.06 -8.64
C PHE A 144 -19.36 40.72 -8.64
N VAL A 145 -20.47 40.63 -9.38
CA VAL A 145 -21.25 39.38 -9.51
C VAL A 145 -20.41 38.27 -10.14
N PHE A 146 -19.69 38.56 -11.24
CA PHE A 146 -18.81 37.58 -11.90
C PHE A 146 -17.70 37.06 -10.97
N GLY A 147 -17.05 37.96 -10.23
CA GLY A 147 -16.04 37.61 -9.24
C GLY A 147 -16.55 36.76 -8.10
N LEU A 148 -17.73 37.10 -7.58
CA LEU A 148 -18.41 36.34 -6.55
C LEU A 148 -18.78 34.94 -7.04
N PHE A 149 -19.31 34.82 -8.28
CA PHE A 149 -19.58 33.52 -8.90
C PHE A 149 -18.32 32.69 -9.08
N LEU A 150 -17.21 33.27 -9.55
CA LEU A 150 -15.94 32.55 -9.70
C LEU A 150 -15.41 32.05 -8.36
N ILE A 151 -15.50 32.84 -7.30
CA ILE A 151 -15.11 32.43 -5.94
C ILE A 151 -16.00 31.30 -5.44
N ILE A 152 -17.31 31.45 -5.59
CA ILE A 152 -18.28 30.44 -5.16
C ILE A 152 -18.04 29.14 -5.94
N ILE A 153 -17.90 29.20 -7.26
CA ILE A 153 -17.64 28.03 -8.12
C ILE A 153 -16.29 27.39 -7.77
N THR A 154 -15.23 28.18 -7.58
CA THR A 154 -13.89 27.64 -7.26
C THR A 154 -13.89 27.00 -5.87
N ASN A 155 -14.50 27.63 -4.87
CA ASN A 155 -14.58 27.04 -3.52
C ASN A 155 -15.58 25.87 -3.48
N ILE A 156 -16.69 25.89 -4.23
CA ILE A 156 -17.61 24.74 -4.35
C ILE A 156 -16.94 23.60 -5.09
N LEU A 157 -16.15 23.84 -6.15
CA LEU A 157 -15.36 22.80 -6.81
C LEU A 157 -14.29 22.30 -5.85
N LEU A 158 -13.53 23.16 -5.19
CA LEU A 158 -12.53 22.72 -4.22
C LEU A 158 -13.16 21.92 -3.08
N VAL A 159 -14.32 22.34 -2.58
CA VAL A 159 -15.08 21.65 -1.55
C VAL A 159 -15.79 20.41 -2.11
N SER A 160 -16.27 20.36 -3.34
CA SER A 160 -16.90 19.17 -3.93
C SER A 160 -15.84 18.13 -4.27
N THR A 161 -14.67 18.56 -4.73
CA THR A 161 -13.52 17.70 -4.93
C THR A 161 -12.92 17.30 -3.58
N ALA A 162 -12.92 18.20 -2.58
CA ALA A 162 -12.65 17.89 -1.16
C ALA A 162 -13.68 16.94 -0.62
N PHE A 163 -14.92 17.01 -1.06
CA PHE A 163 -15.95 16.11 -0.58
C PHE A 163 -15.81 14.76 -1.30
N SER A 164 -15.36 14.72 -2.55
CA SER A 164 -14.93 13.47 -3.17
C SER A 164 -13.61 12.90 -2.63
N SER A 165 -12.72 13.73 -2.06
CA SER A 165 -11.38 13.32 -1.59
C SER A 165 -11.22 13.25 -0.06
N ILE A 166 -12.04 13.99 0.69
CA ILE A 166 -12.03 14.17 2.16
C ILE A 166 -13.43 14.04 2.79
N SER A 167 -14.53 14.23 2.06
CA SER A 167 -15.83 13.91 2.65
C SER A 167 -16.18 12.44 2.58
N ALA A 168 -16.80 11.92 3.60
CA ALA A 168 -16.73 12.37 4.98
C ALA A 168 -17.29 11.21 5.81
N PRO A 169 -16.77 11.03 7.03
CA PRO A 169 -16.95 9.89 7.93
C PRO A 169 -18.39 9.43 8.25
N SER A 170 -19.43 10.13 7.79
CA SER A 170 -20.84 9.80 8.05
C SER A 170 -21.54 9.05 6.90
N LEU A 171 -20.97 9.03 5.70
CA LEU A 171 -21.36 8.11 4.61
C LEU A 171 -20.57 6.79 4.66
N PHE A 172 -19.67 6.63 5.63
CA PHE A 172 -18.89 5.41 5.90
C PHE A 172 -19.72 4.24 6.47
N ASN A 173 -21.05 4.30 6.32
CA ASN A 173 -21.98 3.18 6.49
C ASN A 173 -22.52 2.64 5.15
N SER A 174 -22.01 3.08 3.99
CA SER A 174 -22.21 2.40 2.70
C SER A 174 -20.91 1.82 2.13
N GLY A 175 -19.98 1.46 3.01
CA GLY A 175 -18.81 0.65 2.68
C GLY A 175 -18.76 -0.56 3.62
N LYS A 176 -18.03 -1.60 3.21
CA LYS A 176 -17.89 -2.88 3.90
C LYS A 176 -17.73 -2.73 5.41
N ASN A 177 -18.54 -3.47 6.17
CA ASN A 177 -18.42 -3.54 7.61
C ASN A 177 -17.43 -4.65 7.97
N TYR A 178 -16.13 -4.38 7.81
CA TYR A 178 -15.07 -5.35 8.08
C TYR A 178 -15.20 -6.04 9.45
N PRO A 179 -15.51 -5.34 10.56
CA PRO A 179 -15.80 -6.01 11.84
C PRO A 179 -16.89 -7.07 11.77
N GLN A 180 -17.97 -6.81 11.05
CA GLN A 180 -19.06 -7.77 10.90
C GLN A 180 -18.68 -8.89 9.92
N GLU A 181 -18.03 -8.59 8.80
CA GLU A 181 -17.61 -9.60 7.81
C GLU A 181 -16.61 -10.59 8.42
N PHE A 182 -15.67 -10.12 9.24
CA PHE A 182 -14.70 -10.96 9.93
C PHE A 182 -15.40 -11.86 10.95
N LYS A 183 -16.37 -11.31 11.67
CA LYS A 183 -17.21 -12.08 12.60
C LYS A 183 -18.06 -13.13 11.87
N ASP A 184 -18.64 -12.79 10.72
CA ASP A 184 -19.45 -13.68 9.89
C ASP A 184 -18.62 -14.78 9.20
N PHE A 185 -17.32 -14.54 9.01
CA PHE A 185 -16.38 -15.58 8.60
C PHE A 185 -16.09 -16.58 9.74
N GLY A 186 -16.22 -16.16 11.00
CA GLY A 186 -15.89 -16.95 12.19
C GLY A 186 -14.54 -16.59 12.82
N LEU A 187 -14.08 -15.35 12.63
CA LEU A 187 -12.88 -14.83 13.30
C LEU A 187 -13.23 -14.25 14.67
N ASN A 188 -12.44 -14.63 15.70
CA ASN A 188 -12.62 -14.15 17.08
C ASN A 188 -11.78 -12.91 17.41
N GLY A 189 -10.90 -12.49 16.49
CA GLY A 189 -10.08 -11.32 16.65
C GLY A 189 -10.83 -9.99 16.49
N THR A 190 -10.09 -8.90 16.68
CA THR A 190 -10.53 -7.53 16.39
C THR A 190 -9.90 -7.06 15.09
N VAL A 191 -10.71 -6.52 14.19
CA VAL A 191 -10.24 -5.82 12.98
C VAL A 191 -10.48 -4.32 13.12
N LYS A 192 -9.48 -3.51 12.75
CA LYS A 192 -9.53 -2.06 12.73
C LYS A 192 -9.17 -1.53 11.36
N VAL A 193 -10.00 -0.63 10.83
CA VAL A 193 -9.66 0.16 9.64
C VAL A 193 -8.75 1.30 10.07
N LYS A 194 -7.47 1.24 9.70
CA LYS A 194 -6.45 2.26 10.04
C LYS A 194 -6.52 3.46 9.12
N ASN A 195 -6.74 3.21 7.84
CA ASN A 195 -6.76 4.23 6.80
C ASN A 195 -7.62 3.75 5.63
N LYS A 196 -8.26 4.68 4.93
CA LYS A 196 -8.93 4.45 3.65
C LYS A 196 -8.64 5.66 2.78
N LYS A 197 -7.89 5.47 1.69
CA LYS A 197 -7.54 6.52 0.73
C LYS A 197 -7.95 6.09 -0.68
N HIS A 198 -8.19 7.02 -1.58
CA HIS A 198 -8.44 6.68 -2.98
C HIS A 198 -7.16 6.11 -3.61
N ALA A 199 -7.26 4.97 -4.30
CA ALA A 199 -6.13 4.40 -5.03
C ALA A 199 -6.04 5.12 -6.37
N PHE A 200 -5.03 5.98 -6.58
CA PHE A 200 -4.95 6.79 -7.80
C PHE A 200 -4.53 5.99 -9.06
N GLU A 201 -3.98 4.79 -8.87
CA GLU A 201 -3.56 3.88 -9.96
C GLU A 201 -4.62 2.83 -10.32
N LEU A 202 -5.63 2.60 -9.45
CA LEU A 202 -6.67 1.58 -9.60
C LEU A 202 -8.07 2.21 -9.47
N ARG A 203 -9.11 1.62 -10.07
CA ARG A 203 -10.49 2.12 -9.90
C ARG A 203 -11.03 1.77 -8.50
N GLY A 204 -10.63 2.48 -7.44
CA GLY A 204 -11.08 2.14 -6.09
C GLY A 204 -10.44 2.89 -4.93
N TYR A 205 -10.48 2.28 -3.76
CA TYR A 205 -9.87 2.72 -2.51
C TYR A 205 -8.82 1.72 -2.06
N GLU A 206 -7.76 2.21 -1.46
CA GLU A 206 -6.79 1.43 -0.72
C GLU A 206 -7.16 1.49 0.76
N VAL A 207 -7.43 0.34 1.38
CA VAL A 207 -7.88 0.22 2.77
C VAL A 207 -6.81 -0.50 3.57
N SER A 208 -6.30 0.15 4.62
CA SER A 208 -5.36 -0.47 5.56
C SER A 208 -6.12 -1.07 6.74
N LEU A 209 -5.95 -2.37 6.95
CA LEU A 209 -6.55 -3.14 8.03
C LEU A 209 -5.48 -3.59 9.03
N GLU A 210 -5.85 -3.56 10.31
CA GLU A 210 -5.12 -4.20 11.41
C GLU A 210 -6.02 -5.29 11.98
N TYR A 211 -5.62 -6.55 11.83
CA TYR A 211 -6.25 -7.69 12.49
C TYR A 211 -5.42 -8.12 13.70
N THR A 212 -6.08 -8.36 14.83
CA THR A 212 -5.43 -8.86 16.06
C THR A 212 -6.26 -9.96 16.71
N GLU A 213 -5.65 -11.07 17.11
CA GLU A 213 -6.31 -12.16 17.84
C GLU A 213 -5.35 -12.78 18.86
N GLN A 214 -5.88 -13.20 20.01
CA GLN A 214 -5.15 -14.01 20.98
C GLN A 214 -5.65 -15.45 20.86
N PHE A 215 -4.77 -16.34 20.41
CA PHE A 215 -5.10 -17.75 20.22
C PHE A 215 -5.12 -18.51 21.55
N SER A 216 -5.78 -19.68 21.55
CA SER A 216 -5.96 -20.55 22.70
C SER A 216 -4.66 -21.00 23.37
N ASP A 217 -3.56 -21.08 22.61
CA ASP A 217 -2.22 -21.41 23.12
C ASP A 217 -1.43 -20.21 23.67
N GLY A 218 -2.09 -19.05 23.79
CA GLY A 218 -1.52 -17.82 24.31
C GLY A 218 -0.69 -17.02 23.30
N TYR A 219 -0.62 -17.46 22.03
CA TYR A 219 0.03 -16.68 20.98
C TYR A 219 -0.81 -15.47 20.56
N SER A 220 -0.21 -14.28 20.63
CA SER A 220 -0.83 -13.05 20.15
C SER A 220 -0.46 -12.80 18.70
N TYR A 221 -1.44 -12.91 17.80
CA TYR A 221 -1.28 -12.62 16.39
C TYR A 221 -1.71 -11.17 16.09
N SER A 222 -0.90 -10.48 15.28
CA SER A 222 -1.22 -9.17 14.73
C SER A 222 -0.76 -9.10 13.28
N LYS A 223 -1.64 -8.63 12.40
CA LYS A 223 -1.37 -8.48 10.98
C LYS A 223 -1.86 -7.12 10.51
N ASN A 224 -0.92 -6.31 10.04
CA ASN A 224 -1.20 -5.10 9.28
C ASN A 224 -1.06 -5.42 7.79
N TYR A 225 -2.06 -5.04 7.01
CA TYR A 225 -2.06 -5.24 5.57
C TYR A 225 -3.01 -4.25 4.91
N THR A 226 -2.81 -4.12 3.61
CA THR A 226 -3.57 -3.22 2.77
C THR A 226 -4.26 -4.04 1.71
N ILE A 227 -5.52 -3.72 1.45
CA ILE A 227 -6.34 -4.32 0.39
C ILE A 227 -6.84 -3.21 -0.52
N SER A 228 -7.15 -3.53 -1.78
CA SER A 228 -7.92 -2.61 -2.61
C SER A 228 -9.41 -2.95 -2.62
N GLU A 229 -10.22 -1.91 -2.62
CA GLU A 229 -11.68 -1.95 -2.66
C GLU A 229 -12.09 -1.20 -3.93
N GLU A 230 -12.53 -1.92 -4.97
CA GLU A 230 -13.01 -1.24 -6.18
C GLU A 230 -14.19 -0.31 -5.86
N ALA A 231 -14.43 0.71 -6.68
CA ALA A 231 -15.58 1.60 -6.51
C ALA A 231 -16.91 0.85 -6.78
N GLY A 232 -17.42 0.15 -5.75
CA GLY A 232 -18.61 -0.72 -5.77
C GLY A 232 -18.45 -1.91 -4.81
N ASP A 233 -19.46 -2.77 -4.69
CA ASP A 233 -19.43 -3.95 -3.81
C ASP A 233 -18.49 -5.09 -4.31
N GLN A 234 -17.56 -4.80 -5.22
CA GLN A 234 -16.65 -5.80 -5.79
C GLN A 234 -15.41 -5.97 -4.90
N TYR A 235 -15.06 -7.22 -4.62
CA TYR A 235 -13.92 -7.62 -3.80
C TYR A 235 -12.73 -7.92 -4.72
N GLU A 236 -11.55 -7.41 -4.38
CA GLU A 236 -10.34 -7.79 -5.10
C GLU A 236 -9.95 -9.23 -4.77
N LEU A 237 -9.57 -9.97 -5.81
CA LEU A 237 -9.25 -11.38 -5.72
C LEU A 237 -7.77 -11.56 -5.42
N ALA A 238 -7.46 -12.11 -4.26
CA ALA A 238 -6.10 -12.61 -3.98
C ALA A 238 -5.79 -13.90 -4.75
N ILE A 239 -6.83 -14.68 -5.08
CA ILE A 239 -6.74 -15.88 -5.90
C ILE A 239 -7.60 -15.69 -7.15
N SER A 240 -6.98 -15.74 -8.33
CA SER A 240 -7.69 -15.57 -9.59
C SER A 240 -8.84 -16.59 -9.74
N ASN A 241 -9.92 -16.20 -10.42
CA ASN A 241 -11.07 -17.09 -10.62
C ASN A 241 -10.70 -18.42 -11.29
N GLU A 242 -9.73 -18.42 -12.21
CA GLU A 242 -9.21 -19.64 -12.83
C GLU A 242 -8.60 -20.58 -11.79
N ASN A 243 -7.75 -20.04 -10.91
CA ASN A 243 -7.11 -20.81 -9.84
C ASN A 243 -8.14 -21.31 -8.82
N VAL A 244 -9.16 -20.50 -8.50
CA VAL A 244 -10.26 -20.92 -7.61
C VAL A 244 -10.97 -22.15 -8.16
N GLN A 245 -11.21 -22.24 -9.48
CA GLN A 245 -11.85 -23.44 -10.06
C GLN A 245 -10.97 -24.69 -9.90
N LYS A 246 -9.67 -24.57 -10.19
CA LYS A 246 -8.71 -25.68 -9.99
C LYS A 246 -8.71 -26.17 -8.54
N ILE A 247 -8.74 -25.26 -7.57
CA ILE A 247 -8.79 -25.63 -6.15
C ILE A 247 -10.15 -26.26 -5.80
N LYS A 248 -11.28 -25.76 -6.34
CA LYS A 248 -12.62 -26.32 -6.11
C LYS A 248 -12.76 -27.78 -6.56
N GLU A 249 -12.04 -28.18 -7.60
CA GLU A 249 -12.01 -29.57 -8.10
C GLU A 249 -11.33 -30.53 -7.09
N LEU A 250 -10.43 -30.01 -6.25
CA LEU A 250 -9.73 -30.76 -5.20
C LEU A 250 -10.52 -30.85 -3.89
N LEU A 251 -11.52 -29.98 -3.70
CA LEU A 251 -12.38 -29.95 -2.51
C LEU A 251 -13.52 -30.97 -2.65
N LYS A 252 -13.86 -31.62 -1.53
CA LYS A 252 -14.81 -32.76 -1.50
C LYS A 252 -16.23 -32.30 -1.17
N THR A 253 -16.38 -31.26 -0.36
CA THR A 253 -17.69 -30.83 0.16
C THR A 253 -18.08 -29.42 -0.30
N ASP A 254 -19.37 -29.11 -0.27
CA ASP A 254 -19.85 -27.76 -0.60
C ASP A 254 -19.41 -26.73 0.44
N LYS A 255 -19.37 -27.10 1.72
CA LYS A 255 -18.85 -26.23 2.79
C LYS A 255 -17.40 -25.80 2.55
N GLU A 256 -16.56 -26.74 2.08
CA GLU A 256 -15.18 -26.44 1.69
C GLU A 256 -15.14 -25.42 0.54
N ARG A 257 -15.98 -25.59 -0.48
CA ARG A 257 -16.04 -24.68 -1.64
C ARG A 257 -16.57 -23.30 -1.25
N GLU A 258 -17.59 -23.23 -0.41
CA GLU A 258 -18.13 -21.98 0.14
C GLU A 258 -17.08 -21.23 0.96
N ARG A 259 -16.25 -21.95 1.72
CA ARG A 259 -15.17 -21.33 2.49
C ARG A 259 -14.07 -20.77 1.58
N LEU A 260 -13.69 -21.50 0.52
CA LEU A 260 -12.77 -20.99 -0.49
C LEU A 260 -13.33 -19.74 -1.19
N ASP A 261 -14.65 -19.70 -1.46
CA ASP A 261 -15.30 -18.53 -2.05
C ASP A 261 -15.22 -17.27 -1.19
N LYS A 262 -14.97 -17.41 0.12
CA LYS A 262 -14.65 -16.29 1.01
C LYS A 262 -13.15 -16.02 1.09
N VAL A 263 -12.34 -17.06 1.23
CA VAL A 263 -10.87 -16.94 1.42
C VAL A 263 -10.14 -16.39 0.19
N LYS A 264 -10.72 -16.53 -1.01
CA LYS A 264 -10.12 -16.02 -2.26
C LYS A 264 -9.95 -14.50 -2.30
N TYR A 265 -10.64 -13.75 -1.44
CA TYR A 265 -10.57 -12.31 -1.39
C TYR A 265 -9.40 -11.81 -0.53
N GLU A 266 -8.86 -10.65 -0.88
CA GLU A 266 -7.68 -10.08 -0.21
C GLU A 266 -7.85 -9.93 1.30
N GLU A 267 -9.05 -9.62 1.78
CA GLU A 267 -9.30 -9.44 3.22
C GLU A 267 -9.14 -10.73 4.04
N PHE A 268 -9.32 -11.92 3.43
CA PHE A 268 -9.24 -13.20 4.13
C PHE A 268 -8.03 -14.04 3.73
N ASN A 269 -7.33 -13.70 2.64
CA ASN A 269 -6.22 -14.49 2.13
C ASN A 269 -5.06 -14.66 3.13
N PHE A 270 -4.92 -13.74 4.09
CA PHE A 270 -3.91 -13.87 5.16
C PHE A 270 -4.06 -15.18 5.96
N LEU A 271 -5.26 -15.76 6.03
CA LEU A 271 -5.53 -17.01 6.74
C LEU A 271 -4.72 -18.18 6.18
N LEU A 272 -4.47 -18.21 4.87
CA LEU A 272 -3.66 -19.24 4.22
C LEU A 272 -2.19 -19.21 4.64
N THR A 273 -1.75 -18.15 5.31
CA THR A 273 -0.37 -18.00 5.79
C THR A 273 -0.19 -18.30 7.28
N LEU A 274 -1.27 -18.56 8.01
CA LEU A 274 -1.23 -18.75 9.47
C LEU A 274 -0.45 -20.00 9.89
N TYR A 275 -0.37 -21.02 9.03
CA TYR A 275 0.48 -22.19 9.28
C TYR A 275 1.95 -21.81 9.50
N LYS A 276 2.45 -20.74 8.86
CA LYS A 276 3.81 -20.22 9.09
C LYS A 276 3.97 -19.65 10.51
N ALA A 277 2.93 -19.00 11.04
CA ALA A 277 2.95 -18.54 12.43
C ALA A 277 3.02 -19.74 13.40
N LYS A 278 2.34 -20.85 13.08
CA LYS A 278 2.43 -22.09 13.86
C LYS A 278 3.80 -22.73 13.79
N LEU A 279 4.40 -22.84 12.60
CA LEU A 279 5.78 -23.31 12.41
C LEU A 279 6.78 -22.50 13.25
N ASN A 280 6.66 -21.17 13.23
CA ASN A 280 7.51 -20.27 14.02
C ASN A 280 7.31 -20.47 15.53
N LYS A 281 6.06 -20.60 15.99
CA LYS A 281 5.74 -20.86 17.41
C LYS A 281 6.34 -22.19 17.89
N LEU A 282 6.30 -23.22 17.06
CA LEU A 282 6.89 -24.53 17.31
C LEU A 282 8.43 -24.55 17.14
N LYS A 283 9.02 -23.44 16.68
CA LYS A 283 10.46 -23.30 16.43
C LYS A 283 11.02 -24.35 15.46
N VAL A 284 10.23 -24.74 14.45
CA VAL A 284 10.61 -25.83 13.54
C VAL A 284 11.88 -25.51 12.76
N SER A 285 11.99 -24.28 12.22
CA SER A 285 13.20 -23.81 11.53
C SER A 285 14.45 -23.89 12.42
N TYR A 286 14.33 -23.47 13.69
CA TYR A 286 15.42 -23.57 14.66
C TYR A 286 15.80 -25.03 14.94
N THR A 287 14.83 -25.91 15.19
CA THR A 287 15.10 -27.33 15.45
C THR A 287 15.78 -28.02 14.27
N ILE A 288 15.38 -27.71 13.04
CA ILE A 288 16.03 -28.22 11.82
C ILE A 288 17.49 -27.75 11.77
N ALA A 289 17.72 -26.44 11.88
CA ALA A 289 19.06 -25.87 11.82
C ALA A 289 19.97 -26.40 12.95
N ASP A 290 19.46 -26.49 14.18
CA ASP A 290 20.18 -27.00 15.34
C ASP A 290 20.55 -28.49 15.19
N THR A 291 19.63 -29.30 14.66
CA THR A 291 19.87 -30.73 14.37
C THR A 291 21.03 -30.89 13.39
N ILE A 292 21.01 -30.12 12.29
CA ILE A 292 22.07 -30.15 11.27
C ILE A 292 23.40 -29.68 11.87
N ASN A 293 23.43 -28.50 12.49
CA ASN A 293 24.65 -27.92 13.04
C ASN A 293 25.28 -28.81 14.12
N THR A 294 24.44 -29.47 14.93
CA THR A 294 24.89 -30.44 15.95
C THR A 294 25.48 -31.69 15.31
N ALA A 295 24.83 -32.25 14.29
CA ALA A 295 25.33 -33.43 13.58
C ALA A 295 26.72 -33.17 12.98
N PHE A 296 26.89 -32.00 12.37
CA PHE A 296 28.14 -31.63 11.73
C PHE A 296 29.15 -30.97 12.65
N LYS A 297 28.80 -30.55 13.88
CA LYS A 297 29.66 -29.80 14.79
C LYS A 297 30.31 -28.58 14.12
N VAL A 298 29.53 -27.86 13.31
CA VAL A 298 29.86 -26.61 12.62
C VAL A 298 28.55 -25.91 12.26
N GLU A 299 28.56 -24.58 12.17
CA GLU A 299 27.40 -23.82 11.69
C GLU A 299 27.29 -23.95 10.16
N LEU A 300 26.44 -24.85 9.69
CA LEU A 300 26.13 -25.04 8.26
C LEU A 300 24.85 -24.33 7.84
N VAL A 301 23.90 -24.17 8.75
CA VAL A 301 22.57 -23.62 8.49
C VAL A 301 22.22 -22.62 9.58
N LYS A 302 21.70 -21.46 9.17
CA LYS A 302 21.06 -20.51 10.07
C LYS A 302 19.56 -20.74 10.06
N GLU A 303 18.90 -20.53 11.19
CA GLU A 303 17.43 -20.59 11.28
C GLU A 303 16.75 -19.75 10.18
N SER A 304 17.27 -18.56 9.88
CA SER A 304 16.75 -17.66 8.85
C SER A 304 16.89 -18.19 7.41
N ARG A 305 17.60 -19.31 7.21
CA ARG A 305 17.77 -20.01 5.94
C ARG A 305 16.92 -21.27 5.83
N VAL A 306 15.97 -21.47 6.75
CA VAL A 306 14.99 -22.56 6.71
C VAL A 306 13.59 -21.95 6.56
N ASP A 307 12.98 -22.16 5.40
CA ASP A 307 11.60 -21.73 5.10
C ASP A 307 10.80 -22.89 4.52
N PHE A 308 9.48 -22.76 4.49
CA PHE A 308 8.55 -23.82 4.11
C PHE A 308 7.70 -23.39 2.93
N TYR A 309 7.61 -24.26 1.94
CA TYR A 309 6.91 -24.02 0.69
C TYR A 309 5.91 -25.14 0.41
N PRO A 310 4.77 -24.83 -0.23
CA PRO A 310 3.87 -25.85 -0.72
C PRO A 310 4.56 -26.69 -1.80
N THR A 311 4.34 -28.00 -1.78
CA THR A 311 4.76 -28.89 -2.87
C THR A 311 3.95 -28.60 -4.13
N ASP A 312 2.63 -28.48 -3.98
CA ASP A 312 1.71 -27.95 -4.98
C ASP A 312 0.82 -26.88 -4.35
N GLY A 313 0.76 -25.69 -4.97
CA GLY A 313 0.03 -24.55 -4.43
C GLY A 313 -1.49 -24.74 -4.37
N TYR A 314 -2.06 -25.48 -5.32
CA TYR A 314 -3.50 -25.74 -5.37
C TYR A 314 -3.90 -26.83 -4.37
N GLU A 315 -3.15 -27.94 -4.33
CA GLU A 315 -3.38 -29.01 -3.37
C GLU A 315 -3.21 -28.53 -1.94
N PHE A 316 -2.15 -27.76 -1.66
CA PHE A 316 -1.92 -27.24 -0.32
C PHE A 316 -3.00 -26.25 0.10
N THR A 317 -3.46 -25.38 -0.81
CA THR A 317 -4.58 -24.47 -0.50
C THR A 317 -5.84 -25.28 -0.19
N ALA A 318 -6.14 -26.32 -0.97
CA ALA A 318 -7.30 -27.18 -0.70
C ALA A 318 -7.18 -27.90 0.66
N PHE A 319 -5.99 -28.41 0.99
CA PHE A 319 -5.67 -29.00 2.29
C PHE A 319 -5.92 -28.01 3.43
N LEU A 320 -5.44 -26.77 3.33
CA LEU A 320 -5.65 -25.74 4.35
C LEU A 320 -7.14 -25.44 4.57
N ILE A 321 -7.92 -25.30 3.48
CA ILE A 321 -9.37 -25.09 3.56
C ILE A 321 -10.05 -26.25 4.29
N ALA A 322 -9.76 -27.50 3.89
CA ALA A 322 -10.37 -28.68 4.47
C ALA A 322 -10.03 -28.87 5.96
N GLU A 323 -8.75 -28.75 6.32
CA GLU A 323 -8.32 -28.89 7.72
C GLU A 323 -8.85 -27.74 8.60
N SER A 324 -8.95 -26.51 8.08
CA SER A 324 -9.54 -25.41 8.84
C SER A 324 -11.00 -25.67 9.23
N LEU A 325 -11.79 -26.29 8.34
CA LEU A 325 -13.17 -26.68 8.65
C LEU A 325 -13.23 -27.80 9.68
N ARG A 326 -12.38 -28.81 9.57
CA ARG A 326 -12.29 -29.91 10.55
C ARG A 326 -11.93 -29.39 11.94
N ASN A 327 -11.03 -28.40 12.02
CA ASN A 327 -10.67 -27.75 13.27
C ASN A 327 -11.88 -27.02 13.87
N VAL A 328 -12.60 -26.24 13.07
CA VAL A 328 -13.84 -25.57 13.49
C VAL A 328 -14.89 -26.57 13.99
N GLU A 329 -15.09 -27.69 13.29
CA GLU A 329 -16.02 -28.76 13.68
C GLU A 329 -15.62 -29.43 15.01
N LYS A 330 -14.32 -29.46 15.34
CA LYS A 330 -13.78 -29.94 16.62
C LYS A 330 -13.78 -28.87 17.72
N GLY A 331 -14.27 -27.66 17.42
CA GLY A 331 -14.36 -26.54 18.37
C GLY A 331 -13.13 -25.64 18.42
N ASP A 332 -12.15 -25.83 17.54
CA ASP A 332 -11.03 -24.91 17.39
C ASP A 332 -11.40 -23.73 16.48
N GLN A 333 -11.42 -22.55 17.08
CA GLN A 333 -11.84 -21.31 16.44
C GLN A 333 -10.65 -20.35 16.22
N ASP A 334 -9.42 -20.72 16.59
CA ASP A 334 -8.26 -19.84 16.49
C ASP A 334 -8.00 -19.45 15.02
N ALA A 335 -8.18 -18.16 14.73
CA ALA A 335 -8.31 -17.59 13.38
C ALA A 335 -9.08 -18.51 12.42
N ALA A 336 -10.30 -18.84 12.84
CA ALA A 336 -11.26 -19.70 12.16
C ALA A 336 -10.73 -21.13 11.90
N GLY A 337 -9.84 -21.66 12.73
CA GLY A 337 -9.32 -23.03 12.61
C GLY A 337 -8.13 -23.18 11.67
N PHE A 338 -7.66 -22.10 11.03
CA PHE A 338 -6.44 -22.13 10.21
C PHE A 338 -5.15 -22.19 11.05
N TYR A 339 -5.16 -21.64 12.26
CA TYR A 339 -3.94 -21.52 13.07
C TYR A 339 -3.42 -22.88 13.56
N ASN A 340 -4.29 -23.75 14.08
CA ASN A 340 -3.87 -25.06 14.58
C ASN A 340 -3.97 -26.18 13.54
N ILE A 341 -3.82 -25.87 12.25
CA ILE A 341 -3.57 -26.91 11.26
C ILE A 341 -2.28 -27.63 11.65
N ASP A 342 -2.31 -28.96 11.64
CA ASP A 342 -1.18 -29.80 12.03
C ASP A 342 -0.09 -29.74 10.95
N VAL A 343 0.86 -28.82 11.14
CA VAL A 343 1.98 -28.61 10.22
C VAL A 343 2.94 -29.80 10.17
N LYS A 344 2.98 -30.64 11.21
CA LYS A 344 3.76 -31.88 11.19
C LYS A 344 3.08 -32.91 10.29
N GLN A 345 1.76 -33.03 10.38
CA GLN A 345 0.99 -33.86 9.46
C GLN A 345 1.03 -33.34 8.02
N ALA A 346 1.08 -32.01 7.83
CA ALA A 346 1.25 -31.40 6.51
C ALA A 346 2.59 -31.78 5.87
N MET A 347 3.69 -31.73 6.64
CA MET A 347 5.01 -32.21 6.16
C MET A 347 4.99 -33.70 5.84
N LYS A 348 4.38 -34.52 6.71
CA LYS A 348 4.29 -35.97 6.52
C LYS A 348 3.49 -36.39 5.29
N ASN A 349 2.49 -35.59 4.90
CA ASN A 349 1.63 -35.84 3.75
C ASN A 349 2.13 -35.12 2.48
N ASP A 350 3.40 -34.69 2.47
CA ASP A 350 4.05 -33.99 1.36
C ASP A 350 3.32 -32.74 0.88
N GLN A 351 2.52 -32.12 1.75
CA GLN A 351 1.78 -30.89 1.43
C GLN A 351 2.72 -29.67 1.43
N ILE A 352 3.71 -29.69 2.32
CA ILE A 352 4.77 -28.69 2.41
C ILE A 352 6.12 -29.40 2.57
N TYR A 353 7.16 -28.77 2.05
CA TYR A 353 8.54 -29.19 2.24
C TYR A 353 9.36 -28.08 2.89
N ALA A 354 10.43 -28.47 3.59
CA ALA A 354 11.40 -27.53 4.14
C ALA A 354 12.47 -27.21 3.09
N ASN A 355 12.63 -25.95 2.74
CA ASN A 355 13.72 -25.45 1.91
C ASN A 355 14.84 -24.91 2.81
N ILE A 356 16.05 -25.45 2.64
CA ILE A 356 17.19 -25.19 3.50
C ILE A 356 18.37 -24.71 2.65
N ASP A 357 18.73 -23.44 2.81
CA ASP A 357 19.90 -22.89 2.12
C ASP A 357 21.16 -23.08 2.98
N LEU A 358 22.07 -23.93 2.52
CA LEU A 358 23.35 -24.18 3.17
C LEU A 358 24.27 -22.95 3.06
N ILE A 359 25.13 -22.75 4.06
CA ILE A 359 26.13 -21.68 4.03
C ILE A 359 27.18 -21.98 2.96
N PHE A 360 27.97 -23.05 3.13
CA PHE A 360 28.82 -23.62 2.08
C PHE A 360 29.18 -25.09 2.40
N TYR A 361 29.11 -25.98 1.41
CA TYR A 361 29.63 -27.36 1.57
C TYR A 361 31.13 -27.39 1.85
N SER A 362 31.88 -26.35 1.47
CA SER A 362 33.33 -26.25 1.71
C SER A 362 33.70 -26.24 3.19
N GLU A 363 32.80 -25.84 4.09
CA GLU A 363 33.02 -25.93 5.54
C GLU A 363 33.23 -27.38 6.02
N LEU A 364 32.81 -28.36 5.23
CA LEU A 364 32.97 -29.78 5.52
C LEU A 364 34.30 -30.37 5.01
N THR A 365 35.10 -29.61 4.24
CA THR A 365 36.29 -30.14 3.54
C THR A 365 37.25 -30.91 4.43
N SER A 366 37.62 -30.37 5.59
CA SER A 366 38.55 -31.06 6.49
C SER A 366 37.97 -32.37 7.06
N LYS A 367 36.64 -32.44 7.25
CA LYS A 367 35.96 -33.62 7.79
C LYS A 367 35.73 -34.68 6.71
N ALA A 368 35.28 -34.26 5.54
CA ALA A 368 35.08 -35.10 4.36
C ALA A 368 36.40 -35.77 3.92
N GLN A 369 37.50 -35.01 3.85
CA GLN A 369 38.82 -35.57 3.53
C GLN A 369 39.30 -36.63 4.53
N LYS A 370 39.03 -36.45 5.83
CA LYS A 370 39.36 -37.45 6.87
C LYS A 370 38.54 -38.73 6.73
N ALA A 371 37.32 -38.63 6.21
CA ALA A 371 36.45 -39.76 5.92
C ALA A 371 36.73 -40.41 4.55
N GLY A 372 37.55 -39.79 3.71
CA GLY A 372 37.82 -40.27 2.35
C GLY A 372 36.67 -40.02 1.37
N LEU A 373 35.81 -39.03 1.64
CA LEU A 373 34.59 -38.71 0.88
C LEU A 373 34.66 -37.29 0.31
N SER A 374 33.85 -37.01 -0.72
CA SER A 374 33.56 -35.64 -1.13
C SER A 374 32.70 -34.91 -0.07
N ASN A 375 32.65 -33.58 -0.13
CA ASN A 375 31.84 -32.79 0.80
C ASN A 375 30.35 -33.14 0.73
N LEU A 376 29.86 -33.45 -0.47
CA LEU A 376 28.47 -33.82 -0.71
C LEU A 376 28.16 -35.22 -0.17
N GLU A 377 29.02 -36.21 -0.45
CA GLU A 377 28.87 -37.57 0.07
C GLU A 377 28.96 -37.60 1.60
N TYR A 378 29.94 -36.89 2.18
CA TYR A 378 30.06 -36.77 3.63
C TYR A 378 28.82 -36.11 4.26
N PHE A 379 28.25 -35.10 3.62
CA PHE A 379 27.01 -34.48 4.06
C PHE A 379 25.85 -35.48 4.08
N LYS A 380 25.69 -36.25 3.00
CA LYS A 380 24.61 -37.25 2.89
C LYS A 380 24.75 -38.36 3.93
N GLU A 381 25.95 -38.94 4.05
CA GLU A 381 26.21 -40.04 5.00
C GLU A 381 25.94 -39.62 6.45
N VAL A 382 26.33 -38.40 6.85
CA VAL A 382 26.09 -37.90 8.21
C VAL A 382 24.59 -37.74 8.48
N LEU A 383 23.81 -37.23 7.53
CA LEU A 383 22.37 -37.05 7.71
C LEU A 383 21.59 -38.37 7.68
N GLU A 384 21.96 -39.32 6.82
CA GLU A 384 21.37 -40.67 6.77
C GLU A 384 21.71 -41.50 8.02
N ALA A 385 22.88 -41.26 8.63
CA ALA A 385 23.30 -41.92 9.86
C ALA A 385 22.65 -41.37 11.14
N LEU A 386 21.81 -40.33 11.04
CA LEU A 386 21.14 -39.75 12.20
C LEU A 386 20.16 -40.75 12.85
N PRO A 387 20.02 -40.72 14.18
CA PRO A 387 19.04 -41.54 14.87
C PRO A 387 17.62 -41.32 14.35
N ARG A 388 16.82 -42.39 14.40
CA ARG A 388 15.42 -42.34 14.02
C ARG A 388 14.68 -41.24 14.78
N GLY A 389 13.97 -40.38 14.05
CA GLY A 389 13.19 -39.27 14.62
C GLY A 389 13.98 -37.98 14.87
N SER A 390 15.23 -37.87 14.38
CA SER A 390 15.97 -36.60 14.35
C SER A 390 15.26 -35.52 13.53
N PHE A 391 14.54 -35.92 12.48
CA PHE A 391 13.67 -35.06 11.68
C PHE A 391 12.21 -35.53 11.78
N TRP A 392 11.28 -34.65 11.46
CA TRP A 392 9.89 -35.04 11.23
C TRP A 392 9.79 -35.76 9.90
N ASP A 393 8.76 -36.61 9.75
CA ASP A 393 8.46 -37.20 8.45
C ASP A 393 8.12 -36.07 7.44
N GLY A 394 8.62 -36.20 6.22
CA GLY A 394 8.42 -35.24 5.13
C GLY A 394 9.67 -34.98 4.30
N VAL A 395 9.60 -33.96 3.44
CA VAL A 395 10.64 -33.63 2.46
C VAL A 395 11.45 -32.41 2.88
N TYR A 396 12.78 -32.53 2.77
CA TYR A 396 13.75 -31.49 3.06
C TYR A 396 14.65 -31.26 1.84
N GLN A 397 14.59 -30.07 1.25
CA GLN A 397 15.43 -29.70 0.12
C GLN A 397 16.62 -28.86 0.59
N PHE A 398 17.82 -29.39 0.42
CA PHE A 398 19.07 -28.69 0.71
C PHE A 398 19.62 -28.05 -0.55
N LYS A 399 19.86 -26.74 -0.51
CA LYS A 399 20.44 -25.97 -1.61
C LYS A 399 21.81 -25.46 -1.22
N GLY A 400 22.80 -25.69 -2.07
CA GLY A 400 24.14 -25.14 -1.89
C GLY A 400 25.05 -25.45 -3.07
N SER A 401 26.24 -24.85 -3.07
CA SER A 401 27.23 -25.10 -4.13
C SER A 401 28.26 -26.14 -3.68
N ALA A 402 28.46 -27.17 -4.49
CA ALA A 402 29.43 -28.25 -4.24
C ALA A 402 30.31 -28.48 -5.46
N GLU A 403 31.50 -29.05 -5.25
CA GLU A 403 32.39 -29.44 -6.34
C GLU A 403 31.97 -30.81 -6.88
N VAL A 404 31.50 -30.84 -8.12
CA VAL A 404 31.03 -32.05 -8.81
C VAL A 404 31.84 -32.20 -10.09
N ASN A 405 32.58 -33.31 -10.23
CA ASN A 405 33.46 -33.57 -11.38
C ASN A 405 34.49 -32.45 -11.65
N GLY A 406 35.07 -31.87 -10.59
CA GLY A 406 36.09 -30.81 -10.67
C GLY A 406 35.55 -29.42 -11.06
N LYS A 407 34.23 -29.20 -10.97
CA LYS A 407 33.60 -27.89 -11.15
C LYS A 407 32.62 -27.60 -10.02
N THR A 408 32.62 -26.39 -9.49
CA THR A 408 31.58 -25.91 -8.60
C THR A 408 30.26 -25.82 -9.35
N ARG A 409 29.21 -26.48 -8.84
CA ARG A 409 27.84 -26.44 -9.36
C ARG A 409 26.86 -26.18 -8.23
N ASP A 410 25.71 -25.63 -8.56
CA ASP A 410 24.61 -25.53 -7.61
C ASP A 410 23.92 -26.89 -7.56
N VAL A 411 23.77 -27.40 -6.34
CA VAL A 411 23.23 -28.72 -6.06
C VAL A 411 21.98 -28.56 -5.21
N ILE A 412 20.93 -29.28 -5.59
CA ILE A 412 19.75 -29.48 -4.76
C ILE A 412 19.72 -30.94 -4.37
N SER A 413 19.88 -31.21 -3.07
CA SER A 413 19.76 -32.55 -2.50
C SER A 413 18.43 -32.69 -1.78
N THR A 414 17.57 -33.57 -2.26
CA THR A 414 16.29 -33.88 -1.63
C THR A 414 16.49 -35.01 -0.62
N PHE A 415 16.22 -34.71 0.65
CA PHE A 415 16.25 -35.66 1.76
C PHE A 415 14.83 -35.95 2.21
N VAL A 416 14.42 -37.20 2.09
CA VAL A 416 13.08 -37.67 2.43
C VAL A 416 13.14 -38.44 3.74
N VAL A 417 12.25 -38.11 4.67
CA VAL A 417 12.16 -38.78 5.98
C VAL A 417 10.85 -39.52 6.06
N GLU A 418 10.94 -40.84 6.19
CA GLU A 418 9.78 -41.72 6.30
C GLU A 418 9.88 -42.58 7.56
N ASN A 419 8.82 -42.56 8.36
CA ASN A 419 8.79 -43.27 9.64
C ASN A 419 9.98 -42.91 10.54
N GLY A 420 10.49 -41.68 10.45
CA GLY A 420 11.65 -41.15 11.15
C GLY A 420 13.01 -41.58 10.62
N LEU A 421 13.09 -42.30 9.50
CA LEU A 421 14.34 -42.68 8.82
C LEU A 421 14.52 -41.86 7.56
N GLY A 422 15.71 -41.28 7.39
CA GLY A 422 16.00 -40.40 6.25
C GLY A 422 16.81 -41.11 5.16
N TYR A 423 16.54 -40.76 3.91
CA TYR A 423 17.33 -41.15 2.73
C TYR A 423 17.37 -40.01 1.71
N PHE A 424 18.42 -39.96 0.89
CA PHE A 424 18.51 -39.01 -0.22
C PHE A 424 17.94 -39.57 -1.51
N GLU A 425 17.24 -38.72 -2.26
CA GLU A 425 16.93 -38.94 -3.67
C GLU A 425 18.11 -38.50 -4.56
N GLU A 426 17.93 -38.62 -5.88
CA GLU A 426 18.91 -38.16 -6.87
C GLU A 426 19.09 -36.64 -6.80
N ASP A 427 20.34 -36.16 -6.91
CA ASP A 427 20.64 -34.73 -6.83
C ASP A 427 20.25 -34.01 -8.12
N GLU A 428 19.63 -32.84 -8.00
CA GLU A 428 19.49 -31.93 -9.14
C GLU A 428 20.71 -31.02 -9.23
N LEU A 429 21.38 -31.03 -10.40
CA LEU A 429 22.52 -30.18 -10.69
C LEU A 429 22.08 -29.01 -11.60
N LYS A 430 22.36 -27.78 -11.17
CA LYS A 430 22.07 -26.55 -11.93
C LYS A 430 23.34 -25.88 -12.46
#